data_AF-A0A1V5YQZ3-F1
#
_entry.id   AF-A0A1V5YQZ3-F1
#
_cell.length_a   1.000
_cell.length_b   1.000
_cell.length_c   1.000
_cell.angle_alpha   90.00
_cell.angle_beta   90.00
_cell.angle_gamma   90.00
#
_symmetry.space_group_name_H-M   'P 1'
#
loop_
_entity.id
_entity.type
_entity.pdbx_description
1 polymer ?
#
loop_
_entity_poly.entity_id
_entity_poly.type
_entity_poly.pdbx_seq_one_letter_code
_entity_poly.pdbx_strand_id
1 'polypeptide(L)' 'MVLSINGDEGNKIAIGPLEEANISEYCDVLAAFRRAGFRGPVGLQCYAIEADPRIHLRQSMAVWEQIKNRFNDVAPGTR' A
#
# COMPACT_ATOMS: atom_id res chain seq x y z
N MET A 1 6.25 4.08 -14.94
CA MET A 1 4.98 3.51 -14.44
C MET A 1 5.04 3.46 -12.93
N VAL A 2 3.95 3.85 -12.25
CA VAL A 2 3.80 3.81 -10.78
C VAL A 2 2.74 2.75 -10.46
N LEU A 3 2.98 1.92 -9.45
CA LEU A 3 1.92 1.06 -8.88
C LEU A 3 1.25 1.84 -7.75
N SER A 4 -0.05 2.08 -7.84
CA SER A 4 -0.81 2.72 -6.76
C SER A 4 -1.43 1.64 -5.88
N ILE A 5 -1.36 1.80 -4.56
CA ILE A 5 -2.11 0.99 -3.59
C ILE A 5 -2.94 1.89 -2.69
N ASN A 6 -4.09 1.37 -2.26
CA ASN A 6 -5.08 2.10 -1.48
C ASN A 6 -5.94 1.13 -0.67
N GLY A 7 -6.67 1.66 0.32
CA GLY A 7 -7.71 0.92 1.00
C GLY A 7 -9.07 1.05 0.30
N ASP A 8 -10.07 0.42 0.90
CA ASP A 8 -11.46 0.46 0.49
C ASP A 8 -12.27 1.33 1.46
N GLU A 9 -13.11 2.21 0.93
CA GLU A 9 -14.01 3.05 1.72
C GLU A 9 -15.47 2.52 1.67
N GLY A 10 -15.72 1.42 0.94
CA GLY A 10 -17.06 0.82 0.80
C GLY A 10 -18.06 1.64 -0.03
N ASN A 11 -17.71 2.87 -0.41
CA ASN A 11 -18.48 3.74 -1.28
C ASN A 11 -18.05 3.58 -2.74
N LYS A 12 -19.01 3.49 -3.67
CA LYS A 12 -18.80 3.13 -5.09
C LYS A 12 -17.79 3.98 -5.89
N ILE A 13 -17.36 5.14 -5.36
CA ILE A 13 -16.44 6.05 -6.04
C ILE A 13 -15.25 6.49 -5.19
N ALA A 14 -15.19 6.07 -3.92
CA ALA A 14 -14.18 6.55 -2.99
C ALA A 14 -13.00 5.58 -2.91
N ILE A 15 -11.82 6.13 -2.66
CA ILE A 15 -10.58 5.37 -2.45
C ILE A 15 -10.08 5.71 -1.05
N GLY A 16 -10.11 4.72 -0.16
CA GLY A 16 -9.77 4.87 1.25
C GLY A 16 -8.26 4.90 1.53
N PRO A 17 -7.84 5.32 2.73
CA PRO A 17 -6.46 5.20 3.19
C PRO A 17 -6.05 3.74 3.36
N LEU A 18 -4.75 3.45 3.44
CA LEU A 18 -4.33 2.11 3.85
C LEU A 18 -4.76 1.83 5.29
N GLU A 19 -5.13 0.57 5.55
CA GLU A 19 -5.54 0.08 6.87
C GLU A 19 -4.66 -1.09 7.31
N GLU A 20 -4.37 -1.16 8.61
CA GLU A 20 -3.56 -2.23 9.17
C GLU A 20 -4.18 -3.62 8.96
N ALA A 21 -5.51 -3.70 9.00
CA ALA A 21 -6.27 -4.92 8.79
C ALA A 21 -5.99 -5.58 7.43
N ASN A 22 -5.60 -4.79 6.42
CA ASN A 22 -5.35 -5.25 5.05
C ASN A 22 -3.86 -5.42 4.71
N ILE A 23 -2.94 -5.28 5.67
CA ILE A 23 -1.49 -5.39 5.41
C ILE A 23 -1.13 -6.71 4.69
N SER A 24 -1.76 -7.82 5.06
CA SER A 24 -1.48 -9.12 4.41
C SER A 24 -1.81 -9.07 2.91
N GLU A 25 -2.95 -8.51 2.56
CA GLU A 25 -3.41 -8.39 1.18
C GLU A 25 -2.51 -7.46 0.36
N TYR A 26 -2.13 -6.31 0.92
CA TYR A 26 -1.18 -5.40 0.27
C TYR A 26 0.16 -6.10 0.00
N CYS A 27 0.65 -6.90 0.94
CA CYS A 27 1.85 -7.70 0.76
C CYS A 27 1.70 -8.75 -0.35
N ASP A 28 0.57 -9.44 -0.44
CA ASP A 28 0.36 -10.44 -1.48
C ASP A 28 0.38 -9.83 -2.89
N VAL A 29 -0.27 -8.68 -3.06
CA VAL A 29 -0.27 -7.91 -4.32
C VAL A 29 1.15 -7.45 -4.67
N LEU A 30 1.84 -6.79 -3.74
CA LEU A 30 3.20 -6.28 -3.97
C LEU A 30 4.20 -7.41 -4.29
N ALA A 31 4.07 -8.57 -3.63
CA ALA A 31 4.88 -9.74 -3.91
C ALA A 31 4.63 -10.28 -5.34
N ALA A 32 3.37 -10.30 -5.79
CA ALA A 32 3.03 -10.70 -7.16
C ALA A 32 3.66 -9.77 -8.21
N PHE A 33 3.56 -8.46 -8.03
CA PHE A 33 4.18 -7.48 -8.93
C PHE A 33 5.72 -7.57 -8.93
N ARG A 34 6.34 -7.78 -7.76
CA ARG A 34 7.78 -8.00 -7.66
C ARG A 34 8.22 -9.26 -8.40
N ARG A 35 7.47 -10.36 -8.31
CA ARG A 35 7.71 -11.60 -9.09
C ARG A 35 7.56 -11.37 -10.59
N ALA A 36 6.62 -10.52 -11.01
CA ALA A 36 6.45 -10.11 -12.40
C ALA A 36 7.51 -9.12 -12.92
N GLY A 37 8.50 -8.75 -12.09
CA GLY A 37 9.61 -7.89 -12.48
C GLY A 37 9.42 -6.40 -12.22
N PHE A 38 8.32 -5.98 -11.58
CA PHE A 38 8.14 -4.59 -11.19
C PHE A 38 9.18 -4.18 -10.13
N ARG A 39 9.86 -3.05 -10.37
CA ARG A 39 10.84 -2.42 -9.47
C ARG A 39 10.62 -0.90 -9.33
N GLY A 40 9.49 -0.42 -9.83
CA GLY A 40 9.15 1.00 -9.83
C GLY A 40 8.63 1.48 -8.47
N PRO A 41 8.33 2.78 -8.37
CA PRO A 41 7.78 3.37 -7.14
C PRO A 41 6.36 2.86 -6.86
N VAL A 42 6.03 2.80 -5.56
CA VAL A 42 4.67 2.54 -5.06
C VAL A 42 4.08 3.85 -4.55
N GLY A 43 2.92 4.24 -5.08
CA GLY A 43 2.17 5.42 -4.68
C GLY A 43 1.08 5.07 -3.66
N LEU A 44 0.80 6.02 -2.76
CA LEU A 44 -0.33 5.96 -1.83
C LEU A 44 -1.40 6.90 -2.37
N GLN A 45 -2.64 6.42 -2.47
CA GLN A 45 -3.73 7.19 -3.06
C GLN A 45 -4.98 7.14 -2.19
N CYS A 46 -5.62 8.30 -2.05
CA CYS A 46 -6.96 8.45 -1.51
C CYS A 46 -7.76 9.38 -2.43
N TYR A 47 -9.07 9.19 -2.50
CA TYR A 47 -9.94 9.99 -3.37
C TYR A 47 -11.36 10.04 -2.83
N ALA A 48 -11.96 11.24 -2.85
CA ALA A 48 -13.36 11.49 -2.50
C ALA A 48 -13.78 10.91 -1.12
N ILE A 49 -12.90 11.05 -0.13
CA ILE A 49 -13.14 10.65 1.27
C ILE A 49 -13.19 11.87 2.20
N GLU A 50 -13.98 11.75 3.27
CA GLU A 50 -14.13 12.80 4.29
C GLU A 50 -12.92 12.83 5.24
N ALA A 51 -12.63 14.01 5.83
CA ALA A 51 -11.49 14.38 6.69
C ALA A 51 -10.35 15.16 5.99
N ASP A 52 -9.49 15.78 6.81
CA ASP A 52 -8.31 16.51 6.33
C ASP A 52 -7.38 15.52 5.57
N PRO A 53 -6.98 15.82 4.31
CA PRO A 53 -6.08 14.96 3.54
C PRO A 53 -4.79 14.56 4.27
N ARG A 54 -4.30 15.39 5.19
CA ARG A 54 -3.10 15.10 5.99
C ARG A 54 -3.34 13.95 6.97
N ILE A 55 -4.56 13.74 7.44
CA ILE A 55 -4.89 12.62 8.34
C ILE A 55 -4.73 11.32 7.57
N HIS A 56 -5.39 11.21 6.41
CA HIS A 56 -5.36 10.01 5.56
C HIS A 56 -3.98 9.72 4.98
N LEU A 57 -3.24 10.76 4.61
CA LEU A 57 -1.86 10.61 4.18
C LEU A 57 -0.99 10.05 5.32
N ARG A 58 -1.10 10.60 6.54
CA ARG A 58 -0.33 10.12 7.69
C ARG A 58 -0.68 8.67 8.05
N GLN A 59 -1.96 8.32 8.01
CA GLN A 59 -2.42 6.95 8.21
C GLN A 59 -1.80 6.01 7.17
N SER A 60 -1.93 6.34 5.88
CA SER A 60 -1.39 5.51 4.80
C SER A 60 0.12 5.38 4.88
N MET A 61 0.84 6.46 5.23
CA MET A 61 2.28 6.43 5.45
C MET A 61 2.66 5.51 6.62
N ALA A 62 1.92 5.55 7.74
CA ALA A 62 2.19 4.69 8.89
C ALA A 62 2.04 3.19 8.54
N VAL A 63 0.98 2.83 7.80
CA VAL A 63 0.78 1.46 7.32
C VAL A 63 1.85 1.09 6.29
N TRP A 64 2.22 2.00 5.39
CA TRP A 64 3.28 1.78 4.41
C TRP A 64 4.64 1.47 5.05
N GLU A 65 5.00 2.14 6.15
CA GLU A 65 6.22 1.81 6.89
C GLU A 65 6.20 0.36 7.42
N GLN A 66 5.06 -0.11 7.92
CA GLN A 66 4.90 -1.50 8.37
C GLN A 66 5.05 -2.49 7.21
N ILE A 67 4.44 -2.20 6.06
CA ILE A 67 4.55 -3.01 4.85
C ILE A 67 6.01 -3.09 4.39
N LYS A 68 6.71 -1.95 4.29
CA LYS A 68 8.12 -1.90 3.88
C LYS A 68 9.01 -2.76 4.77
N ASN A 69 8.82 -2.71 6.08
CA ASN A 69 9.61 -3.52 7.01
C ASN A 69 9.39 -5.02 6.73
N ARG A 70 8.14 -5.45 6.55
CA ARG A 70 7.82 -6.85 6.19
C ARG A 70 8.42 -7.28 4.85
N PHE A 71 8.59 -6.37 3.89
CA PHE A 71 9.22 -6.68 2.60
C PHE A 71 10.75 -6.73 2.63
N ASN A 72 11.36 -5.89 3.46
CA ASN A 72 12.81 -5.80 3.59
C ASN A 72 13.37 -6.98 4.41
N ASP A 73 12.57 -7.54 5.32
CA ASP A 73 12.92 -8.76 6.06
C ASP A 73 12.89 -10.04 5.18
N VAL A 74 12.29 -9.95 3.98
CA VAL A 74 12.30 -11.00 2.94
C VAL A 74 13.24 -10.59 1.79
N ALA A 75 14.43 -10.11 2.13
CA ALA A 75 15.52 -10.07 1.17
C ALA A 75 15.79 -11.50 0.68
N PRO A 76 15.94 -11.74 -0.63
CA PRO A 76 16.30 -13.06 -1.11
C PRO A 76 17.72 -13.34 -0.64
N GLY A 77 17.85 -14.25 0.33
CA GLY A 77 19.11 -14.96 0.51
C GLY A 77 19.47 -15.61 -0.82
N THR A 78 20.61 -15.22 -1.35
CA THR A 78 21.33 -15.93 -2.39
C THR A 78 21.38 -17.42 -2.02
N ARG A 79 20.64 -18.27 -2.73
CA ARG A 79 20.89 -19.71 -2.86
C ARG A 79 20.52 -20.13 -4.27
#